data_AF-A0A919NQT4-F1
#
_entry.id   AF-A0A919NQT4-F1
#
_cell.length_a   1.000
_cell.length_b   1.000
_cell.length_c   1.000
_cell.angle_alpha   90.00
_cell.angle_beta   90.00
_cell.angle_gamma   90.00
#
_symmetry.space_group_name_H-M   'P 1'
#
loop_
_entity.id
_entity.type
_entity.pdbx_description
1 polymer ?
#
loop_
_entity_poly.entity_id
_entity_poly.type
_entity_poly.pdbx_seq_one_letter_code
_entity_poly.pdbx_strand_id
1 'polypeptide(L)'
;MTVGRARRENSRYRPQAGLLATRLRTVRIAQGLTQGEVARRAGIGIATLRKIESGNVVEPGYFTVLAIAAALSAEPALLSAAVSTERLLPPEQNAGLSVQIRPGVTARDSGQNSDRADRWTYS
;
A
#
# COMPACT_ATOMS: atom_id res chain seq x y z
N MET A 1 -6.53 -39.65 11.56
CA MET A 1 -7.52 -38.54 11.51
C MET A 1 -6.85 -37.34 10.83
N THR A 2 -7.15 -37.09 9.56
CA THR A 2 -6.59 -35.94 8.83
C THR A 2 -7.21 -34.68 9.40
N VAL A 3 -6.42 -33.84 10.08
CA VAL A 3 -6.86 -32.52 10.51
C VAL A 3 -7.29 -31.77 9.25
N GLY A 4 -8.58 -31.63 9.04
CA GLY A 4 -9.13 -30.89 7.91
C GLY A 4 -8.53 -29.49 7.94
N ARG A 5 -7.96 -29.06 6.82
CA ARG A 5 -7.36 -27.72 6.67
C ARG A 5 -8.27 -26.70 7.34
N ALA A 6 -7.73 -25.94 8.30
CA ALA A 6 -8.46 -24.91 9.02
C ALA A 6 -9.35 -24.13 8.04
N ARG A 7 -10.64 -24.05 8.36
CA ARG A 7 -11.65 -23.50 7.45
C ARG A 7 -11.23 -22.08 7.07
N ARG A 8 -11.24 -21.74 5.78
CA ARG A 8 -10.71 -20.46 5.27
C ARG A 8 -11.36 -19.23 5.93
N GLU A 9 -12.56 -19.37 6.48
CA GLU A 9 -13.21 -18.35 7.29
C GLU A 9 -12.54 -18.01 8.62
N ASN A 10 -11.74 -18.92 9.16
CA ASN A 10 -11.06 -18.72 10.44
C ASN A 10 -9.68 -18.07 10.27
N SER A 11 -9.25 -17.74 9.04
CA SER A 11 -7.99 -17.03 8.87
C SER A 11 -8.11 -15.60 9.42
N ARG A 12 -7.13 -15.23 10.25
CA ARG A 12 -6.97 -13.87 10.79
C ARG A 12 -6.86 -12.78 9.71
N TYR A 13 -6.61 -13.15 8.46
CA TYR A 13 -6.45 -12.24 7.33
C TYR A 13 -7.75 -11.97 6.55
N ARG A 14 -8.88 -12.52 6.99
CA ARG A 14 -10.16 -12.38 6.28
C ARG A 14 -10.64 -10.92 6.13
N PRO A 15 -10.53 -10.05 7.16
CA PRO A 15 -10.80 -8.61 6.98
C PRO A 15 -9.92 -7.96 5.90
N GLN A 16 -8.62 -8.28 5.90
CA GLN A 16 -7.63 -7.75 4.95
C GLN A 16 -7.92 -8.23 3.53
N ALA A 17 -8.35 -9.48 3.36
CA ALA A 17 -8.77 -10.01 2.07
C ALA A 17 -9.98 -9.26 1.49
N GLY A 18 -10.96 -8.91 2.33
CA GLY A 18 -12.11 -8.11 1.92
C GLY A 18 -11.75 -6.67 1.50
N LEU A 19 -10.81 -6.04 2.22
CA LEU A 19 -10.28 -4.71 1.87
C LEU A 19 -9.51 -4.74 0.54
N LEU A 20 -8.62 -5.72 0.39
CA LEU A 20 -7.87 -5.94 -0.85
C LEU A 20 -8.82 -6.14 -2.04
N ALA A 21 -9.82 -7.02 -1.88
CA ALA A 21 -10.83 -7.31 -2.90
C ALA A 21 -11.56 -6.04 -3.36
N THR A 22 -12.06 -5.26 -2.40
CA THR A 22 -12.77 -4.00 -2.67
C THR A 22 -11.88 -3.02 -3.43
N ARG A 23 -10.63 -2.83 -2.99
CA ARG A 23 -9.71 -1.87 -3.62
C ARG A 23 -9.32 -2.23 -5.03
N LEU A 24 -8.94 -3.49 -5.26
CA LEU A 24 -8.61 -3.98 -6.59
C LEU A 24 -9.78 -3.75 -7.54
N ARG A 25 -10.99 -4.10 -7.11
CA ARG A 25 -12.21 -3.86 -7.87
C ARG A 25 -12.46 -2.37 -8.14
N THR A 26 -12.30 -1.51 -7.14
CA THR A 26 -12.51 -0.06 -7.28
C THR A 26 -11.55 0.55 -8.28
N VAL A 27 -10.24 0.28 -8.15
CA VAL A 27 -9.22 0.82 -9.07
C VAL A 27 -9.48 0.30 -10.49
N ARG A 28 -9.78 -0.99 -10.65
CA ARG A 28 -10.10 -1.58 -11.95
C ARG A 28 -11.30 -0.89 -12.62
N ILE A 29 -12.39 -0.69 -11.87
CA ILE A 29 -13.61 -0.06 -12.40
C ILE A 29 -13.35 1.40 -12.75
N ALA A 30 -12.61 2.14 -11.92
CA ALA A 30 -12.25 3.53 -12.19
C ALA A 30 -11.42 3.69 -13.49
N GLN A 31 -10.64 2.67 -13.85
CA GLN A 31 -9.87 2.62 -15.10
C GLN A 31 -10.67 2.06 -16.30
N GLY A 32 -11.95 1.69 -16.12
CA GLY A 32 -12.77 1.09 -17.18
C GLY A 32 -12.33 -0.30 -17.62
N LEU A 33 -11.52 -1.00 -16.81
CA LEU A 33 -10.95 -2.29 -17.18
C LEU A 33 -11.87 -3.47 -16.81
N THR A 34 -11.91 -4.48 -17.67
CA THR A 34 -12.58 -5.75 -17.34
C THR A 34 -11.66 -6.63 -16.47
N GLN A 35 -12.24 -7.60 -15.77
CA GLN A 35 -11.46 -8.60 -15.04
C GLN A 35 -10.55 -9.40 -15.99
N GLY A 36 -11.02 -9.72 -17.19
CA GLY A 36 -10.22 -10.44 -18.18
C GLY A 36 -8.98 -9.65 -18.59
N GLU A 37 -9.13 -8.34 -18.77
CA GLU A 37 -8.03 -7.47 -19.17
C GLU A 37 -6.96 -7.34 -18.08
N VAL A 38 -7.35 -7.14 -16.82
CA VAL A 38 -6.41 -7.12 -15.69
C VAL A 38 -5.73 -8.47 -15.51
N ALA A 39 -6.49 -9.57 -15.58
CA ALA A 39 -5.93 -10.91 -15.42
C ALA A 39 -4.88 -11.22 -16.51
N ARG A 40 -5.16 -10.85 -17.76
CA ARG A 40 -4.24 -10.97 -18.88
C ARG A 40 -2.96 -10.16 -18.67
N ARG A 41 -3.07 -8.88 -18.27
CA ARG A 41 -1.92 -8.01 -17.96
C ARG A 41 -1.08 -8.54 -16.80
N ALA A 42 -1.72 -9.10 -15.78
CA ALA A 42 -1.07 -9.67 -14.61
C ALA A 42 -0.51 -11.09 -14.83
N GLY A 43 -0.76 -11.72 -15.99
CA GLY A 43 -0.33 -13.09 -16.26
C GLY A 43 -1.00 -14.14 -15.36
N ILE A 44 -2.24 -13.90 -14.92
CA ILE A 44 -3.00 -14.83 -14.07
C ILE A 44 -4.29 -15.29 -14.72
N GLY A 45 -4.86 -16.40 -14.25
CA GLY A 45 -6.17 -16.85 -14.68
C GLY A 45 -7.29 -15.89 -14.25
N ILE A 46 -8.26 -15.62 -15.14
CA ILE A 46 -9.44 -14.79 -14.82
C ILE A 46 -10.23 -15.32 -13.62
N ALA A 47 -10.29 -16.64 -13.44
CA ALA A 47 -10.92 -17.27 -12.28
C ALA A 47 -10.20 -16.94 -10.96
N THR A 48 -8.88 -16.75 -11.00
CA THR A 48 -8.08 -16.33 -9.84
C THR A 48 -8.42 -14.89 -9.48
N LEU A 49 -8.41 -13.97 -10.45
CA LEU A 49 -8.77 -12.57 -10.21
C LEU A 49 -10.21 -12.44 -9.67
N ARG A 50 -11.17 -13.19 -10.23
CA ARG A 50 -12.57 -13.21 -9.74
C ARG A 50 -12.66 -13.60 -8.26
N LYS A 51 -11.93 -14.65 -7.85
CA LYS A 51 -11.94 -15.10 -6.45
C LYS A 51 -11.24 -14.09 -5.52
N ILE A 52 -10.24 -13.36 -6.02
CA ILE A 52 -9.57 -12.30 -5.26
C ILE A 52 -10.50 -11.10 -5.10
N GLU A 53 -11.09 -10.59 -6.19
CA GLU A 53 -12.03 -9.44 -6.14
C GLU A 53 -13.34 -9.75 -5.40
N SER A 54 -13.66 -11.03 -5.19
CA SER A 54 -14.80 -11.46 -4.36
C SER A 54 -14.42 -11.78 -2.91
N GLY A 55 -13.15 -11.65 -2.53
CA GLY A 55 -12.66 -11.98 -1.18
C GLY A 55 -12.64 -13.48 -0.84
N ASN A 56 -12.81 -14.36 -1.83
CA ASN A 56 -12.80 -15.82 -1.66
C ASN A 56 -11.39 -16.40 -1.52
N VAL A 57 -10.37 -15.62 -1.91
CA VAL A 57 -8.96 -15.91 -1.63
C VAL A 57 -8.55 -15.09 -0.41
N VAL A 58 -8.46 -15.74 0.75
CA VAL A 58 -8.12 -15.06 2.00
C VAL A 58 -6.64 -14.72 2.11
N GLU A 59 -5.77 -15.59 1.57
CA GLU A 59 -4.32 -15.43 1.60
C GLU A 59 -3.78 -15.59 0.17
N PRO A 60 -3.91 -14.56 -0.68
CA PRO A 60 -3.30 -14.57 -2.01
C PRO A 60 -1.78 -14.54 -1.88
N GLY A 61 -1.09 -15.20 -2.81
CA GLY A 61 0.37 -15.14 -2.85
C GLY A 61 0.87 -13.70 -3.07
N TYR A 62 1.98 -13.35 -2.41
CA TYR A 62 2.56 -12.00 -2.49
C TYR A 62 2.79 -11.53 -3.94
N PHE A 63 3.43 -12.36 -4.77
CA PHE A 63 3.68 -12.04 -6.17
C PHE A 63 2.40 -11.92 -7.01
N THR A 64 1.32 -12.62 -6.65
CA THR A 64 0.02 -12.44 -7.30
C THR A 64 -0.54 -11.05 -7.01
N VAL A 65 -0.42 -10.57 -5.77
CA VAL A 65 -0.86 -9.21 -5.42
C VAL A 65 -0.02 -8.17 -6.16
N LEU A 66 1.31 -8.33 -6.20
CA LEU A 66 2.19 -7.44 -6.95
C LEU A 66 1.87 -7.40 -8.45
N ALA A 67 1.62 -8.56 -9.07
CA ALA A 67 1.29 -8.64 -10.49
C ALA A 67 -0.03 -7.91 -10.82
N ILE A 68 -1.04 -8.05 -9.96
CA ILE A 68 -2.32 -7.34 -10.14
C ILE A 68 -2.12 -5.83 -9.92
N ALA A 69 -1.35 -5.43 -8.91
CA ALA A 69 -1.05 -4.03 -8.64
C ALA A 69 -0.33 -3.38 -9.84
N ALA A 70 0.68 -4.05 -10.38
CA ALA A 70 1.39 -3.60 -11.58
C ALA A 70 0.46 -3.50 -12.80
N ALA A 71 -0.43 -4.49 -13.01
CA ALA A 71 -1.42 -4.46 -14.09
C ALA A 71 -2.42 -3.30 -14.00
N LEU A 72 -2.64 -2.79 -12.78
CA LEU A 72 -3.46 -1.62 -12.48
C LEU A 72 -2.65 -0.32 -12.35
N SER A 73 -1.33 -0.35 -12.56
CA SER A 73 -0.44 0.79 -12.30
C SER A 73 -0.66 1.41 -10.91
N ALA A 74 -0.90 0.55 -9.91
CA ALA A 74 -1.17 0.93 -8.54
C ALA A 74 -0.02 0.55 -7.62
N GLU A 75 0.31 1.43 -6.67
CA GLU A 75 1.26 1.13 -5.61
C GLU A 75 0.71 0.04 -4.67
N PRO A 76 1.42 -1.09 -4.47
CA PRO A 76 0.93 -2.18 -3.62
C PRO A 76 0.59 -1.76 -2.19
N ALA A 77 1.28 -0.75 -1.65
CA ALA A 77 1.01 -0.20 -0.32
C ALA A 77 -0.39 0.43 -0.20
N LEU A 78 -0.94 0.96 -1.29
CA LEU A 78 -2.29 1.52 -1.32
C LEU A 78 -3.37 0.42 -1.26
N LEU A 79 -3.01 -0.83 -1.60
CA LEU A 79 -3.91 -1.96 -1.53
C LEU A 79 -4.02 -2.53 -0.11
N SER A 80 -3.00 -2.36 0.73
CA SER A 80 -2.90 -2.96 2.07
C SER A 80 -3.43 -2.10 3.23
N ALA A 81 -3.65 -0.80 3.04
CA ALA A 81 -3.97 0.10 4.15
C ALA A 81 -5.36 -0.10 4.81
N ALA A 82 -5.39 -0.70 5.98
CA ALA A 82 -5.95 -0.01 7.13
C ALA A 82 -4.93 -0.18 8.25
N VAL A 83 -3.78 0.48 8.12
CA VAL A 83 -3.02 0.84 9.32
C VAL A 83 -3.74 2.08 9.84
N SER A 84 -4.63 1.89 10.81
CA SER A 84 -5.02 3.01 11.65
C SER A 84 -3.74 3.51 12.30
N THR A 85 -3.30 4.72 11.94
CA THR A 85 -2.17 5.40 12.59
C THR A 85 -2.36 5.48 14.11
N GLU A 86 -3.59 5.34 14.60
CA GLU A 86 -3.93 5.29 16.03
C GLU A 86 -3.36 4.09 16.81
N ARG A 87 -3.04 2.95 16.18
CA ARG A 87 -2.61 1.73 16.91
C ARG A 87 -1.12 1.46 16.85
N LEU A 88 -0.27 2.48 16.75
CA LEU A 88 1.19 2.31 16.78
C LEU A 88 1.90 3.03 17.93
N LEU A 89 1.18 3.71 18.83
CA LEU A 89 1.75 4.23 20.09
C LEU A 89 0.92 3.74 21.29
N PRO A 90 1.54 3.15 22.33
CA PRO A 90 0.88 2.98 23.62
C PRO A 90 0.50 4.36 24.19
N PRO A 91 -0.70 4.53 24.78
CA PRO A 91 -1.16 5.82 25.30
C PRO A 91 -0.23 6.42 26.36
N GLU A 92 0.52 5.58 27.09
CA GLU A 92 1.46 6.05 28.12
C GLU A 92 2.66 6.88 27.61
N GLN A 93 2.98 6.87 26.31
CA GLN A 93 4.17 7.57 25.79
C GLN A 93 3.89 8.94 25.17
N ASN A 94 2.62 9.36 25.07
CA ASN A 94 2.24 10.70 24.58
C ASN A 94 2.14 11.76 25.68
N ALA A 95 2.30 11.40 26.96
CA ALA A 95 2.20 12.35 28.07
C ALA A 95 3.42 13.30 28.19
N GLY A 96 4.49 13.08 27.42
CA GLY A 96 5.74 13.83 27.54
C GLY A 96 6.06 14.81 26.40
N LEU A 97 5.38 14.73 25.25
CA LEU A 97 5.73 15.56 24.09
C LEU A 97 5.06 16.94 24.16
N SER A 98 5.48 17.75 25.14
CA SER A 98 5.24 19.19 25.11
C SER A 98 6.06 19.79 23.96
N VAL A 99 5.43 19.97 22.80
CA VAL A 99 6.01 20.76 21.71
C VAL A 99 6.08 22.21 22.19
N GLN A 100 7.21 22.60 22.78
CA GLN A 100 7.53 24.00 23.00
C GLN A 100 7.84 24.64 21.65
N ILE A 101 6.83 25.23 21.03
CA ILE A 101 7.04 26.11 19.87
C ILE A 101 7.72 27.38 20.41
N ARG A 102 9.02 27.52 20.14
CA ARG A 102 9.74 28.79 20.37
C ARG A 102 9.22 29.82 19.36
N PRO A 103 8.78 31.02 19.80
CA PRO A 103 8.48 32.10 18.87
C PRO A 103 9.79 32.79 18.47
N GLY A 104 9.91 33.15 17.20
CA GLY A 104 10.88 34.15 16.74
C GLY A 104 11.94 33.61 15.78
N VAL A 105 11.57 33.44 14.51
CA VAL A 105 12.49 33.69 13.40
C VAL A 105 11.82 34.73 12.52
N THR A 106 12.13 36.00 12.77
CA THR A 106 11.83 37.09 11.85
C THR A 106 12.93 37.17 10.80
N ALA A 107 12.51 37.34 9.56
CA ALA A 107 13.32 37.51 8.36
C ALA A 107 14.30 38.70 8.42
N ARG A 108 15.24 38.66 7.46
CA ARG A 108 16.22 39.65 6.96
C ARG A 108 17.67 39.24 7.27
N ASP A 109 18.65 39.43 6.41
CA ASP A 109 18.75 39.79 4.99
C ASP A 109 20.24 39.58 4.59
N SER A 110 20.47 39.41 3.29
CA SER A 110 21.68 39.71 2.51
C SER A 110 23.09 39.22 2.94
N GLY A 111 23.75 38.50 2.03
CA GLY A 111 25.21 38.33 2.03
C GLY A 111 25.70 37.34 0.99
N GLN A 112 26.34 37.84 -0.06
CA GLN A 112 26.90 37.12 -1.21
C GLN A 112 27.94 36.05 -0.80
N ASN A 113 28.05 34.95 -1.55
CA ASN A 113 29.36 34.55 -2.06
C ASN A 113 29.24 33.62 -3.30
N SER A 114 29.81 34.09 -4.39
CA SER A 114 30.09 33.39 -5.63
C SER A 114 31.22 32.36 -5.46
N ASP A 115 31.41 31.56 -6.51
CA ASP A 115 32.53 30.64 -6.76
C ASP A 115 32.47 29.25 -6.12
N ARG A 116 31.91 28.29 -6.86
CA ARG A 116 32.75 27.40 -7.68
C ARG A 116 31.89 26.47 -8.55
N ALA A 117 32.03 26.69 -9.85
CA ALA A 117 31.70 25.73 -10.88
C ALA A 117 32.64 24.51 -10.84
N ASP A 118 32.16 23.46 -11.51
CA ASP A 118 32.91 22.34 -12.07
C ASP A 118 33.32 21.21 -11.13
N ARG A 119 32.69 20.03 -11.34
CA ARG A 119 33.35 18.83 -11.91
C ARG A 119 32.72 17.53 -11.40
N TRP A 120 31.84 16.91 -12.19
CA TRP A 120 31.61 15.46 -12.15
C TRP A 120 31.35 14.94 -13.57
N THR A 121 32.41 14.54 -14.26
CA THR A 121 32.34 13.60 -15.39
C THR A 121 32.70 12.22 -14.86
N TYR A 122 31.84 11.23 -15.08
CA TYR A 122 32.10 9.82 -14.79
C TYR A 122 32.57 9.14 -16.08
N SER A 123 33.69 8.41 -16.00
CA SER A 123 34.20 7.49 -17.03
C SER A 123 33.56 6.12 -16.91
#